data_AF-A0A7R9TUP1-F1
#
_entry.id   AF-A0A7R9TUP1-F1
#
_cell.length_a   1.000
_cell.length_b   1.000
_cell.length_c   1.000
_cell.angle_alpha   90.00
_cell.angle_beta   90.00
_cell.angle_gamma   90.00
#
_symmetry.space_group_name_H-M   'P 1'
#
loop_
_entity.id
_entity.type
_entity.pdbx_description
1 polymer ?
#
loop_
_entity_poly.entity_id
_entity_poly.type
_entity_poly.pdbx_seq_one_letter_code
_entity_poly.pdbx_strand_id
1 'polypeptide(L)'
;AGVRVMAATQVRRRRKNESDGDSSAGGSANEGGVGRGAGGEGADSAGDGGGSKPTLLLYSSSKYKSLRTRVGSAVVLVVSFAGAIYMGHAWITLYVIGLQTAIVHELFTVARRRPPKRGSKPAQAASDAPPMVDEFKHLPWFRTLNWYWYVCVMYFMYGSLARIHFDIPDVHELGEYAFVPGEYAWALHRLVLHTLRHLSFYSYMMYIAGWVWFVLILEKGTYMYQFSQFAWTHMILIVAVVQTCFLTANIWRGMIWFLLPCSLVIVNDIMAYFSGFFFGRTPLLKISPKKTWEGFIGAIFFTMLWGFFVSRAMAQFEYMTCPQKEVSLALNVPPLTCPTNPLFVDVEYRLPEMLVDVYKYLHFLPSWAKVEVVHIMPVQLHGCVLAAFASIVAPFGGFFASGFKRAMKVKDFSDSIPGHGGVTDRMDCQMMMGLFAFIYCQAFCMGGELSLQNVVALVMLMSREDQVELWRKLGEELSAQGLLQAGTEAAGAQ
;
A
#
# COMPACT_ATOMS: atom_id res chain seq x y z
N ALA A 1 -3.79 17.69 46.90
CA ALA A 1 -5.02 17.12 47.49
C ALA A 1 -5.93 16.35 46.51
N GLY A 2 -5.72 16.39 45.18
CA GLY A 2 -6.61 15.71 44.21
C GLY A 2 -6.32 14.22 43.89
N VAL A 3 -5.20 13.64 44.36
CA VAL A 3 -4.80 12.26 43.97
C VAL A 3 -5.16 11.21 45.04
N ARG A 4 -5.53 11.62 46.26
CA ARG A 4 -5.94 10.69 47.34
C ARG A 4 -7.44 10.32 47.33
N VAL A 5 -8.27 10.99 46.52
CA VAL A 5 -9.73 10.74 46.49
C VAL A 5 -10.13 9.63 45.50
N MET A 6 -9.35 9.35 44.45
CA MET A 6 -9.67 8.27 43.50
C MET A 6 -9.35 6.86 44.01
N ALA A 7 -8.40 6.71 44.94
CA ALA A 7 -8.04 5.41 45.50
C ALA A 7 -9.07 4.87 46.52
N ALA A 8 -9.78 5.75 47.24
CA ALA A 8 -10.79 5.36 48.23
C ALA A 8 -12.09 4.82 47.59
N THR A 9 -12.42 5.28 46.38
CA THR A 9 -13.67 4.89 45.69
C THR A 9 -13.59 3.51 45.04
N GLN A 10 -12.39 3.02 44.70
CA GLN A 10 -12.23 1.66 44.14
C GLN A 10 -12.24 0.55 45.20
N VAL A 11 -11.79 0.83 46.42
CA VAL A 11 -11.81 -0.17 47.52
C VAL A 11 -13.23 -0.39 48.07
N ARG A 12 -14.09 0.64 48.05
CA ARG A 12 -15.48 0.53 48.54
C ARG A 12 -16.41 -0.24 47.60
N ARG A 13 -16.08 -0.36 46.30
CA ARG A 13 -16.85 -1.16 45.33
C ARG A 13 -16.52 -2.65 45.35
N ARG A 14 -15.35 -3.05 45.88
CA ARG A 14 -14.96 -4.47 45.99
C ARG A 14 -15.59 -5.16 47.20
N ARG A 15 -15.81 -4.44 48.31
CA ARG A 15 -16.45 -5.02 49.52
C ARG A 15 -17.96 -5.24 49.44
N LYS A 16 -18.65 -4.73 48.41
CA LYS A 16 -20.12 -4.86 48.26
C LYS A 16 -20.57 -6.03 47.38
N ASN A 17 -19.63 -6.74 46.75
CA ASN A 17 -19.94 -7.94 45.94
C ASN A 17 -19.57 -9.26 46.63
N GLU A 18 -19.04 -9.22 47.85
CA GLU A 18 -18.67 -10.40 48.64
C GLU A 18 -19.62 -10.66 49.83
N SER A 19 -20.71 -9.90 49.99
CA SER A 19 -21.64 -10.04 51.13
C SER A 19 -22.99 -10.67 50.83
N ASP A 20 -23.35 -10.94 49.57
CA ASP A 20 -24.70 -11.37 49.21
C ASP A 20 -24.67 -12.77 48.60
N GLY A 21 -24.42 -13.77 49.43
CA GLY A 21 -24.38 -15.16 49.00
C GLY A 21 -24.18 -16.16 50.11
N ASP A 22 -24.99 -16.11 51.18
CA ASP A 22 -25.20 -17.29 52.02
C ASP A 22 -26.53 -17.24 52.80
N SER A 23 -27.05 -18.44 53.13
CA SER A 23 -28.34 -18.79 53.78
C SER A 23 -29.58 -18.79 52.86
N SER A 24 -30.32 -19.89 52.67
CA SER A 24 -30.85 -20.84 53.64
C SER A 24 -31.48 -22.08 52.95
N ALA A 25 -31.47 -23.21 53.67
CA ALA A 25 -32.00 -24.50 53.28
C ALA A 25 -33.49 -24.67 53.64
N GLY A 26 -34.18 -25.63 53.00
CA GLY A 26 -35.31 -26.33 53.62
C GLY A 26 -36.43 -26.84 52.70
N GLY A 27 -36.41 -28.16 52.42
CA GLY A 27 -37.56 -29.03 52.74
C GLY A 27 -38.63 -29.35 51.67
N SER A 28 -38.71 -30.66 51.37
CA SER A 28 -39.93 -31.50 51.26
C SER A 28 -40.35 -32.07 49.89
N ALA A 29 -40.63 -33.39 49.96
CA ALA A 29 -41.31 -34.34 49.05
C ALA A 29 -42.61 -33.77 48.41
N ASN A 30 -43.23 -34.33 47.35
CA ASN A 30 -43.49 -35.73 47.02
C ASN A 30 -44.04 -35.87 45.56
N GLU A 31 -43.93 -37.08 44.99
CA GLU A 31 -44.81 -37.76 44.01
C GLU A 31 -45.21 -37.18 42.63
N GLY A 32 -44.96 -37.97 41.56
CA GLY A 32 -46.03 -38.52 40.71
C GLY A 32 -46.16 -38.08 39.23
N GLY A 33 -46.01 -39.05 38.30
CA GLY A 33 -46.59 -39.03 36.92
C GLY A 33 -45.58 -38.85 35.78
N VAL A 34 -44.98 -39.89 35.18
CA VAL A 34 -45.46 -40.84 34.14
C VAL A 34 -45.78 -40.20 32.77
N GLY A 35 -45.04 -40.64 31.74
CA GLY A 35 -45.33 -40.51 30.30
C GLY A 35 -44.05 -40.31 29.45
N ARG A 36 -43.26 -41.35 29.14
CA ARG A 36 -43.21 -42.10 27.83
C ARG A 36 -43.28 -41.17 26.60
N GLY A 37 -42.41 -41.19 25.60
CA GLY A 37 -41.28 -42.00 25.10
C GLY A 37 -40.83 -41.29 23.79
N ALA A 38 -39.89 -41.69 22.95
CA ALA A 38 -38.91 -42.76 22.79
C ALA A 38 -37.89 -42.16 21.78
N GLY A 39 -36.57 -42.32 21.93
CA GLY A 39 -35.80 -43.47 21.47
C GLY A 39 -34.80 -42.99 20.39
N GLY A 40 -33.55 -43.42 20.32
CA GLY A 40 -32.77 -44.32 21.15
C GLY A 40 -31.33 -44.32 20.64
N GLU A 41 -30.38 -44.33 21.55
CA GLU A 41 -29.03 -44.84 21.31
C GLU A 41 -29.01 -46.32 21.69
N GLY A 42 -28.28 -47.13 20.92
CA GLY A 42 -28.02 -48.53 21.22
C GLY A 42 -26.64 -48.89 20.69
N ALA A 43 -25.68 -48.98 21.60
CA ALA A 43 -24.43 -49.69 21.40
C ALA A 43 -24.68 -51.19 21.64
N ASP A 44 -23.97 -52.08 20.93
CA ASP A 44 -23.50 -53.30 21.55
C ASP A 44 -22.40 -54.04 20.75
N SER A 45 -21.54 -54.66 21.57
CA SER A 45 -20.64 -55.80 21.33
C SER A 45 -19.23 -55.57 20.78
N ALA A 46 -18.33 -56.33 21.40
CA ALA A 46 -16.89 -56.19 21.43
C ALA A 46 -16.17 -57.26 20.59
N GLY A 47 -14.95 -56.94 20.16
CA GLY A 47 -13.88 -57.89 19.86
C GLY A 47 -13.66 -58.20 18.38
N ASP A 48 -12.67 -57.57 17.74
CA ASP A 48 -11.46 -58.22 17.19
C ASP A 48 -10.53 -57.15 16.58
N GLY A 49 -9.24 -57.45 16.49
CA GLY A 49 -8.15 -56.49 16.35
C GLY A 49 -8.04 -55.70 15.04
N GLY A 50 -7.28 -54.60 15.14
CA GLY A 50 -6.57 -53.99 14.01
C GLY A 50 -7.15 -52.69 13.46
N GLY A 51 -6.45 -51.57 13.72
CA GLY A 51 -6.44 -50.43 12.79
C GLY A 51 -6.91 -49.09 13.34
N SER A 52 -6.05 -48.41 14.11
CA SER A 52 -6.12 -46.97 14.39
C SER A 52 -5.87 -46.11 13.13
N LYS A 53 -6.78 -46.12 12.14
CA LYS A 53 -6.57 -45.46 10.83
C LYS A 53 -7.67 -44.55 10.21
N PRO A 54 -8.86 -44.25 10.78
CA PRO A 54 -9.77 -43.31 10.12
C PRO A 54 -9.38 -41.83 10.33
N THR A 55 -8.90 -41.48 11.53
CA THR A 55 -8.73 -40.08 11.95
C THR A 55 -7.49 -39.41 11.36
N LEU A 56 -6.39 -40.17 11.19
CA LEU A 56 -5.14 -39.67 10.61
C LEU A 56 -5.25 -39.41 9.10
N LEU A 57 -6.00 -40.24 8.38
CA LEU A 57 -6.19 -40.12 6.92
C LEU A 57 -7.11 -38.94 6.57
N LEU A 58 -8.17 -38.70 7.35
CA LEU A 58 -9.02 -37.51 7.21
C LEU A 58 -8.26 -36.21 7.53
N TYR A 59 -7.42 -36.24 8.58
CA TYR A 59 -6.54 -35.12 8.94
C TYR A 59 -5.50 -34.82 7.86
N SER A 60 -4.87 -35.86 7.29
CA SER A 60 -3.91 -35.75 6.17
C SER A 60 -4.56 -35.20 4.90
N SER A 61 -5.73 -35.72 4.52
CA SER A 61 -6.49 -35.29 3.33
C SER A 61 -6.91 -33.81 3.41
N SER A 62 -7.41 -33.37 4.57
CA SER A 62 -7.77 -31.97 4.82
C SER A 62 -6.58 -31.02 4.72
N LYS A 63 -5.42 -31.42 5.27
CA LYS A 63 -4.17 -30.64 5.20
C LYS A 63 -3.67 -30.52 3.77
N TYR A 64 -3.72 -31.59 2.98
CA TYR A 64 -3.32 -31.57 1.56
C TYR A 64 -4.27 -30.71 0.72
N LYS A 65 -5.58 -30.77 0.99
CA LYS A 65 -6.57 -29.90 0.33
C LYS A 65 -6.29 -28.42 0.62
N SER A 66 -6.03 -28.07 1.89
CA SER A 66 -5.68 -26.69 2.28
C SER A 66 -4.37 -26.21 1.64
N LEU A 67 -3.35 -27.07 1.60
CA LEU A 67 -2.08 -26.77 0.94
C LEU A 67 -2.29 -26.54 -0.56
N ARG A 68 -3.04 -27.41 -1.23
CA ARG A 68 -3.35 -27.28 -2.67
C ARG A 68 -4.10 -25.99 -2.98
N THR A 69 -5.08 -25.62 -2.17
CA THR A 69 -5.80 -24.35 -2.34
C THR A 69 -4.85 -23.16 -2.21
N ARG A 70 -3.95 -23.17 -1.21
CA ARG A 70 -2.97 -22.10 -1.02
C ARG A 70 -2.02 -22.04 -2.21
N VAL A 71 -1.36 -23.14 -2.57
CA VAL A 71 -0.43 -23.16 -3.70
C VAL A 71 -1.11 -22.71 -4.99
N GLY A 72 -2.32 -23.19 -5.27
CA GLY A 72 -3.11 -22.78 -6.44
C GLY A 72 -3.38 -21.27 -6.47
N SER A 73 -3.89 -20.70 -5.36
CA SER A 73 -4.14 -19.25 -5.26
C SER A 73 -2.85 -18.43 -5.38
N ALA A 74 -1.72 -18.91 -4.85
CA ALA A 74 -0.43 -18.23 -4.95
C ALA A 74 0.08 -18.21 -6.39
N VAL A 75 -0.03 -19.33 -7.12
CA VAL A 75 0.32 -19.41 -8.55
C VAL A 75 -0.54 -18.44 -9.35
N VAL A 76 -1.85 -18.40 -9.12
CA VAL A 76 -2.74 -17.46 -9.83
C VAL A 76 -2.31 -16.01 -9.59
N LEU A 77 -2.01 -15.62 -8.33
CA LEU A 77 -1.56 -14.27 -8.00
C LEU A 77 -0.23 -13.90 -8.68
N VAL A 78 0.75 -14.82 -8.67
CA VAL A 78 2.06 -14.58 -9.29
C VAL A 78 1.91 -14.46 -10.81
N VAL A 79 1.17 -15.37 -11.44
CA VAL A 79 0.94 -15.37 -12.89
C VAL A 79 0.15 -14.13 -13.32
N SER A 80 -0.90 -13.74 -12.59
CA SER A 80 -1.67 -12.54 -12.91
C SER A 80 -0.84 -11.27 -12.77
N PHE A 81 0.00 -11.19 -11.73
CA PHE A 81 0.88 -10.04 -11.53
C PHE A 81 1.98 -9.96 -12.60
N ALA A 82 2.63 -11.08 -12.90
CA ALA A 82 3.63 -11.16 -13.96
C ALA A 82 3.03 -10.85 -15.34
N GLY A 83 1.83 -11.35 -15.62
CA GLY A 83 1.09 -11.02 -16.83
C GLY A 83 0.76 -9.53 -16.95
N ALA A 84 0.33 -8.89 -15.86
CA ALA A 84 0.07 -7.45 -15.84
C ALA A 84 1.35 -6.62 -16.06
N ILE A 85 2.49 -7.04 -15.49
CA ILE A 85 3.80 -6.42 -15.76
C ILE A 85 4.19 -6.61 -17.22
N TYR A 86 4.00 -7.80 -17.79
CA TYR A 86 4.34 -8.08 -19.18
C TYR A 86 3.52 -7.26 -20.17
N MET A 87 2.24 -7.01 -19.88
CA MET A 87 1.33 -6.30 -20.78
C MET A 87 1.56 -4.79 -20.86
N GLY A 88 2.29 -4.17 -19.91
CA GLY A 88 2.57 -2.73 -19.95
C GLY A 88 2.18 -1.95 -18.70
N HIS A 89 2.69 -0.73 -18.63
CA HIS A 89 2.40 0.26 -17.58
C HIS A 89 0.89 0.48 -17.35
N ALA A 90 0.08 0.52 -18.42
CA ALA A 90 -1.37 0.71 -18.31
C ALA A 90 -2.08 -0.50 -17.67
N TRP A 91 -1.67 -1.72 -18.00
CA TRP A 91 -2.27 -2.95 -17.46
C TRP A 91 -1.92 -3.15 -15.99
N ILE A 92 -0.67 -2.91 -15.60
CA ILE A 92 -0.29 -2.95 -14.18
C ILE A 92 -0.97 -1.82 -13.38
N THR A 93 -1.20 -0.66 -13.98
CA THR A 93 -2.01 0.41 -13.37
C THR A 93 -3.44 -0.06 -13.10
N LEU A 94 -4.11 -0.68 -14.09
CA LEU A 94 -5.45 -1.23 -13.91
C LEU A 94 -5.48 -2.35 -12.86
N TYR A 95 -4.43 -3.18 -12.82
CA TYR A 95 -4.29 -4.22 -11.80
C TYR A 95 -4.22 -3.62 -10.38
N VAL A 96 -3.43 -2.56 -10.18
CA VAL A 96 -3.34 -1.84 -8.90
C VAL A 96 -4.67 -1.18 -8.53
N ILE A 97 -5.37 -0.57 -9.48
CA ILE A 97 -6.72 0.00 -9.27
C ILE A 97 -7.72 -1.11 -8.87
N GLY A 98 -7.62 -2.29 -9.48
CA GLY A 98 -8.42 -3.47 -9.13
C GLY A 98 -8.16 -3.93 -7.69
N LEU A 99 -6.88 -4.05 -7.29
CA LEU A 99 -6.50 -4.38 -5.92
C LEU A 99 -7.00 -3.33 -4.93
N GLN A 100 -6.87 -2.04 -5.26
CA GLN A 100 -7.40 -0.95 -4.44
C GLN A 100 -8.92 -1.07 -4.25
N THR A 101 -9.66 -1.37 -5.33
CA THR A 101 -11.12 -1.57 -5.26
C THR A 101 -11.47 -2.74 -4.34
N ALA A 102 -10.71 -3.83 -4.39
CA ALA A 102 -10.86 -4.97 -3.48
C ALA A 102 -10.58 -4.58 -2.02
N ILE A 103 -9.51 -3.83 -1.74
CA ILE A 103 -9.19 -3.33 -0.40
C ILE A 103 -10.33 -2.45 0.15
N VAL A 104 -10.81 -1.48 -0.63
CA VAL A 104 -11.91 -0.60 -0.23
C VAL A 104 -13.18 -1.40 0.05
N HIS A 105 -13.49 -2.40 -0.78
CA HIS A 105 -14.64 -3.29 -0.55
C HIS A 105 -14.53 -4.07 0.77
N GLU A 106 -13.34 -4.63 1.07
CA GLU A 106 -13.07 -5.33 2.33
C GLU A 106 -13.21 -4.40 3.53
N LEU A 107 -12.59 -3.22 3.48
CA LEU A 107 -12.61 -2.24 4.57
C LEU A 107 -14.02 -1.68 4.81
N PHE A 108 -14.78 -1.39 3.74
CA PHE A 108 -16.19 -1.03 3.86
C PHE A 108 -17.01 -2.16 4.52
N THR A 109 -16.67 -3.42 4.24
CA THR A 109 -17.34 -4.57 4.86
C THR A 109 -16.99 -4.69 6.34
N VAL A 110 -15.76 -4.37 6.73
CA VAL A 110 -15.34 -4.35 8.13
C VAL A 110 -15.97 -3.18 8.89
N ALA A 111 -16.03 -1.99 8.31
CA ALA A 111 -16.60 -0.79 8.93
C ALA A 111 -18.08 -0.95 9.29
N ARG A 112 -18.81 -1.81 8.58
CA ARG A 112 -20.23 -2.11 8.82
C ARG A 112 -20.47 -3.17 9.90
N ARG A 113 -19.43 -3.68 10.57
CA ARG A 113 -19.55 -4.79 11.53
C ARG A 113 -19.28 -4.33 12.95
N ARG A 114 -20.02 -4.89 13.91
CA ARG A 114 -19.81 -4.59 15.34
C ARG A 114 -18.57 -5.32 15.83
N PRO A 115 -17.69 -4.67 16.62
CA PRO A 115 -16.71 -5.39 17.40
C PRO A 115 -17.47 -6.33 18.37
N PRO A 116 -17.13 -7.63 18.42
CA PRO A 116 -17.94 -8.59 19.17
C PRO A 116 -17.75 -8.41 20.69
N LYS A 117 -18.82 -8.65 21.47
CA LYS A 117 -18.90 -8.39 22.92
C LYS A 117 -17.67 -8.92 23.67
N ARG A 118 -17.14 -8.15 24.64
CA ARG A 118 -15.97 -8.53 25.48
C ARG A 118 -16.17 -9.96 26.03
N GLY A 119 -15.22 -10.86 25.77
CA GLY A 119 -15.32 -12.30 26.11
C GLY A 119 -15.67 -13.26 24.95
N SER A 120 -16.17 -12.77 23.81
CA SER A 120 -16.44 -13.61 22.63
C SER A 120 -15.17 -14.19 22.00
N LYS A 121 -15.25 -15.40 21.44
CA LYS A 121 -14.18 -15.96 20.59
C LYS A 121 -13.95 -15.06 19.37
N PRO A 122 -12.70 -14.88 18.92
CA PRO A 122 -12.40 -14.08 17.74
C PRO A 122 -12.93 -14.77 16.47
N ALA A 123 -13.49 -13.97 15.55
CA ALA A 123 -13.92 -14.45 14.24
C ALA A 123 -12.71 -14.69 13.33
N GLN A 124 -12.79 -15.70 12.46
CA GLN A 124 -11.68 -16.04 11.56
C GLN A 124 -11.55 -14.96 10.47
N ALA A 125 -12.63 -14.59 9.80
CA ALA A 125 -12.67 -13.43 8.92
C ALA A 125 -13.64 -12.36 9.45
N ALA A 126 -13.42 -11.11 9.07
CA ALA A 126 -14.43 -10.07 9.35
C ALA A 126 -15.77 -10.42 8.71
N SER A 127 -15.77 -11.14 7.57
CA SER A 127 -16.96 -11.64 6.88
C SER A 127 -17.86 -12.57 7.73
N ASP A 128 -17.32 -13.15 8.81
CA ASP A 128 -18.05 -14.03 9.73
C ASP A 128 -18.67 -13.29 10.93
N ALA A 129 -18.19 -12.07 11.24
CA ALA A 129 -18.68 -11.33 12.39
C ALA A 129 -20.11 -10.83 12.15
N PRO A 130 -21.02 -10.87 13.14
CA PRO A 130 -22.38 -10.39 12.93
C PRO A 130 -22.36 -8.94 12.42
N PRO A 131 -23.18 -8.60 11.41
CA PRO A 131 -23.26 -7.23 10.95
C PRO A 131 -23.59 -6.31 12.13
N MET A 132 -23.22 -5.04 12.05
CA MET A 132 -23.61 -4.06 13.07
C MET A 132 -25.14 -3.90 13.19
N VAL A 133 -25.88 -4.59 12.32
CA VAL A 133 -27.21 -4.29 11.87
C VAL A 133 -27.96 -5.58 11.50
N ASP A 134 -28.63 -6.21 12.47
CA ASP A 134 -29.94 -6.85 12.19
C ASP A 134 -31.09 -5.84 12.34
N GLU A 135 -30.85 -4.69 12.99
CA GLU A 135 -31.87 -3.70 13.41
C GLU A 135 -32.11 -2.54 12.43
N PHE A 136 -31.20 -2.28 11.47
CA PHE A 136 -31.25 -1.18 10.49
C PHE A 136 -31.18 -1.63 9.03
N LYS A 137 -31.69 -2.84 8.72
CA LYS A 137 -31.92 -3.29 7.33
C LYS A 137 -32.76 -2.30 6.50
N HIS A 138 -33.44 -1.37 7.19
CA HIS A 138 -34.33 -0.35 6.64
C HIS A 138 -33.66 0.96 6.21
N LEU A 139 -32.33 1.11 6.28
CA LEU A 139 -31.63 2.29 5.74
C LEU A 139 -31.23 2.06 4.26
N PRO A 140 -32.09 2.41 3.27
CA PRO A 140 -31.73 2.27 1.86
C PRO A 140 -30.56 3.22 1.51
N TRP A 141 -29.90 2.95 0.39
CA TRP A 141 -28.88 3.82 -0.23
C TRP A 141 -27.54 3.98 0.49
N PHE A 142 -27.40 3.65 1.77
CA PHE A 142 -26.14 3.88 2.48
C PHE A 142 -24.94 3.13 1.86
N ARG A 143 -25.18 1.92 1.33
CA ARG A 143 -24.16 1.15 0.59
C ARG A 143 -23.78 1.83 -0.73
N THR A 144 -24.77 2.33 -1.44
CA THR A 144 -24.59 3.05 -2.70
C THR A 144 -23.81 4.34 -2.47
N LEU A 145 -24.11 5.05 -1.39
CA LEU A 145 -23.44 6.29 -1.03
C LEU A 145 -21.95 6.08 -0.70
N ASN A 146 -21.58 5.00 -0.01
CA ASN A 146 -20.15 4.67 0.20
C ASN A 146 -19.40 4.46 -1.12
N TRP A 147 -20.02 3.77 -2.08
CA TRP A 147 -19.44 3.58 -3.41
C TRP A 147 -19.44 4.87 -4.24
N TYR A 148 -20.44 5.73 -4.08
CA TYR A 148 -20.46 7.06 -4.67
C TYR A 148 -19.24 7.89 -4.23
N TRP A 149 -18.96 7.92 -2.93
CA TRP A 149 -17.76 8.60 -2.40
C TRP A 149 -16.47 8.00 -2.96
N TYR A 150 -16.39 6.67 -3.08
CA TYR A 150 -15.25 6.02 -3.72
C TYR A 150 -15.06 6.50 -5.16
N VAL A 151 -16.12 6.52 -5.97
CA VAL A 151 -16.04 6.99 -7.37
C VAL A 151 -15.65 8.47 -7.43
N CYS A 152 -16.19 9.32 -6.55
CA CYS A 152 -15.83 10.73 -6.47
C CYS A 152 -14.34 10.93 -6.19
N VAL A 153 -13.79 10.22 -5.20
CA VAL A 153 -12.36 10.30 -4.85
C VAL A 153 -11.50 9.70 -5.97
N MET A 154 -11.92 8.59 -6.57
CA MET A 154 -11.23 7.98 -7.71
C MET A 154 -11.08 8.96 -8.87
N TYR A 155 -12.19 9.60 -9.25
CA TYR A 155 -12.22 10.58 -10.34
C TYR A 155 -11.26 11.74 -10.05
N PHE A 156 -11.34 12.35 -8.87
CA PHE A 156 -10.46 13.44 -8.48
C PHE A 156 -8.99 13.02 -8.41
N MET A 157 -8.66 11.94 -7.69
CA MET A 157 -7.28 11.55 -7.42
C MET A 157 -6.55 11.09 -8.68
N TYR A 158 -7.14 10.16 -9.44
CA TYR A 158 -6.51 9.66 -10.67
C TYR A 158 -6.55 10.67 -11.80
N GLY A 159 -7.62 11.48 -11.89
CA GLY A 159 -7.68 12.59 -12.84
C GLY A 159 -6.61 13.64 -12.57
N SER A 160 -6.38 13.99 -11.30
CA SER A 160 -5.38 15.00 -10.91
C SER A 160 -3.98 14.49 -11.18
N LEU A 161 -3.73 13.22 -10.83
CA LEU A 161 -2.45 12.58 -11.11
C LEU A 161 -2.18 12.48 -12.61
N ALA A 162 -3.19 12.12 -13.41
CA ALA A 162 -3.06 12.04 -14.87
C ALA A 162 -2.78 13.41 -15.48
N ARG A 163 -3.47 14.47 -15.02
CA ARG A 163 -3.20 15.86 -15.45
C ARG A 163 -1.75 16.26 -15.21
N ILE A 164 -1.22 15.98 -14.01
CA ILE A 164 0.15 16.35 -13.63
C ILE A 164 1.17 15.55 -14.43
N HIS A 165 0.96 14.24 -14.58
CA HIS A 165 1.95 13.36 -15.19
C HIS A 165 2.02 13.48 -16.71
N PHE A 166 0.87 13.60 -17.39
CA PHE A 166 0.80 13.72 -18.85
C PHE A 166 0.84 15.16 -19.33
N ASP A 167 1.15 16.11 -18.44
CA ASP A 167 1.27 17.55 -18.72
C ASP A 167 0.13 18.08 -19.60
N ILE A 168 -1.12 17.72 -19.25
CA ILE A 168 -2.29 18.06 -20.07
C ILE A 168 -2.52 19.58 -19.92
N PRO A 169 -2.27 20.40 -20.96
CA PRO A 169 -2.22 21.85 -20.80
C PRO A 169 -3.60 22.44 -20.52
N ASP A 170 -3.62 23.51 -19.72
CA ASP A 170 -4.80 24.35 -19.52
C ASP A 170 -5.05 25.19 -20.78
N VAL A 171 -6.01 24.74 -21.59
CA VAL A 171 -6.77 25.55 -22.57
C VAL A 171 -5.91 26.57 -23.34
N HIS A 172 -5.12 26.14 -24.34
CA HIS A 172 -4.95 26.91 -25.59
C HIS A 172 -4.24 26.20 -26.76
N GLU A 173 -3.61 25.02 -26.58
CA GLU A 173 -2.86 24.33 -27.66
C GLU A 173 -3.22 22.85 -27.86
N LEU A 174 -4.42 22.43 -27.47
CA LEU A 174 -4.92 21.05 -27.70
C LEU A 174 -5.39 20.81 -29.16
N GLY A 175 -4.82 21.57 -30.10
CA GLY A 175 -5.24 21.59 -31.51
C GLY A 175 -4.63 20.51 -32.40
N GLU A 176 -3.46 19.93 -32.06
CA GLU A 176 -2.71 19.19 -33.09
C GLU A 176 -1.91 17.95 -32.66
N TYR A 177 -1.71 17.65 -31.38
CA TYR A 177 -0.63 16.71 -30.96
C TYR A 177 -1.04 15.34 -30.39
N ALA A 178 -2.27 14.86 -30.57
CA ALA A 178 -2.61 13.49 -30.17
C ALA A 178 -3.55 12.82 -31.19
N PHE A 179 -2.99 12.24 -32.25
CA PHE A 179 -3.73 11.54 -33.31
C PHE A 179 -3.01 10.22 -33.64
N VAL A 180 -3.58 9.03 -33.40
CA VAL A 180 -4.35 8.14 -34.34
C VAL A 180 -4.52 6.75 -33.62
N PRO A 181 -5.50 5.82 -33.85
CA PRO A 181 -6.79 5.85 -34.60
C PRO A 181 -8.05 5.30 -33.85
N GLY A 182 -9.24 5.62 -34.38
CA GLY A 182 -10.47 4.81 -34.26
C GLY A 182 -11.78 5.62 -34.27
N GLU A 183 -12.67 5.41 -35.25
CA GLU A 183 -13.93 6.17 -35.42
C GLU A 183 -14.96 6.03 -34.27
N TYR A 184 -14.73 5.11 -33.32
CA TYR A 184 -15.54 5.00 -32.09
C TYR A 184 -14.82 5.56 -30.85
N ALA A 185 -13.52 5.81 -30.95
CA ALA A 185 -12.70 6.33 -29.85
C ALA A 185 -12.77 7.86 -29.74
N TRP A 186 -13.14 8.58 -30.80
CA TRP A 186 -13.14 10.05 -30.79
C TRP A 186 -14.11 10.64 -29.76
N ALA A 187 -15.31 10.06 -29.61
CA ALA A 187 -16.35 10.61 -28.74
C ALA A 187 -15.97 10.42 -27.28
N LEU A 188 -15.50 9.21 -26.97
CA LEU A 188 -15.00 8.86 -25.65
C LEU A 188 -13.74 9.67 -25.30
N HIS A 189 -12.80 9.80 -26.23
CA HIS A 189 -11.59 10.59 -26.02
C HIS A 189 -11.91 12.07 -25.79
N ARG A 190 -12.79 12.68 -26.60
CA ARG A 190 -13.27 14.05 -26.38
C ARG A 190 -13.96 14.21 -25.03
N LEU A 191 -14.79 13.26 -24.64
CA LEU A 191 -15.46 13.26 -23.33
C LEU A 191 -14.45 13.16 -22.18
N VAL A 192 -13.45 12.28 -22.30
CA VAL A 192 -12.38 12.12 -21.30
C VAL A 192 -11.55 13.39 -21.18
N LEU A 193 -11.09 13.97 -22.30
CA LEU A 193 -10.36 15.23 -22.27
C LEU A 193 -11.20 16.39 -21.71
N HIS A 194 -12.48 16.45 -22.07
CA HIS A 194 -13.41 17.47 -21.54
C HIS A 194 -13.59 17.32 -20.03
N THR A 195 -13.77 16.08 -19.55
CA THR A 195 -13.90 15.82 -18.11
C THR A 195 -12.60 16.06 -17.35
N LEU A 196 -11.43 15.79 -17.94
CA LEU A 196 -10.13 16.12 -17.34
C LEU A 196 -9.86 17.63 -17.32
N ARG A 197 -10.32 18.37 -18.36
CA ARG A 197 -10.22 19.83 -18.43
C ARG A 197 -10.96 20.51 -17.27
N HIS A 198 -12.17 20.07 -16.98
CA HIS A 198 -13.01 20.63 -15.91
C HIS A 198 -12.97 19.79 -14.63
N LEU A 199 -11.89 19.02 -14.42
CA LEU A 199 -11.75 18.06 -13.35
C LEU A 199 -12.05 18.66 -11.97
N SER A 200 -11.45 19.80 -11.62
CA SER A 200 -11.62 20.43 -10.31
C SER A 200 -13.08 20.84 -10.07
N PHE A 201 -13.73 21.41 -11.08
CA PHE A 201 -15.13 21.83 -10.98
C PHE A 201 -16.07 20.63 -10.85
N TYR A 202 -15.94 19.62 -11.72
CA TYR A 202 -16.77 18.42 -11.66
C TYR A 202 -16.55 17.62 -10.38
N SER A 203 -15.30 17.51 -9.90
CA SER A 203 -14.99 16.87 -8.62
C SER A 203 -15.66 17.58 -7.45
N TYR A 204 -15.63 18.92 -7.42
CA TYR A 204 -16.30 19.70 -6.39
C TYR A 204 -17.83 19.53 -6.47
N MET A 205 -18.43 19.58 -7.66
CA MET A 205 -19.87 19.36 -7.84
C MET A 205 -20.31 17.95 -7.40
N MET A 206 -19.55 16.91 -7.74
CA MET A 206 -19.80 15.55 -7.25
C MET A 206 -19.70 15.47 -5.72
N TYR A 207 -18.67 16.08 -5.13
CA TYR A 207 -18.52 16.09 -3.68
C TYR A 207 -19.72 16.75 -2.98
N ILE A 208 -20.14 17.93 -3.44
CA ILE A 208 -21.32 18.63 -2.89
C ILE A 208 -22.61 17.83 -3.10
N ALA A 209 -22.80 17.21 -4.27
CA ALA A 209 -23.96 16.37 -4.53
C ALA A 209 -24.01 15.16 -3.58
N GLY A 210 -22.88 14.50 -3.31
CA GLY A 210 -22.79 13.43 -2.31
C GLY A 210 -23.10 13.92 -0.90
N TRP A 211 -22.66 15.13 -0.55
CA TRP A 211 -22.89 15.72 0.78
C TRP A 211 -24.38 16.04 0.99
N VAL A 212 -25.01 16.67 -0.01
CA VAL A 212 -26.48 16.89 -0.01
C VAL A 212 -27.21 15.55 0.07
N TRP A 213 -26.80 14.54 -0.71
CA TRP A 213 -27.40 13.21 -0.68
C TRP A 213 -27.29 12.56 0.71
N PHE A 214 -26.14 12.67 1.38
CA PHE A 214 -25.96 12.19 2.75
C PHE A 214 -26.95 12.85 3.72
N VAL A 215 -27.08 14.18 3.65
CA VAL A 215 -28.01 14.94 4.51
C VAL A 215 -29.47 14.53 4.28
N LEU A 216 -29.87 14.31 3.02
CA LEU A 216 -31.23 13.90 2.67
C LEU A 216 -31.59 12.48 3.15
N ILE A 217 -30.61 11.61 3.38
CA ILE A 217 -30.84 10.24 3.90
C ILE A 217 -30.83 10.20 5.45
N LEU A 218 -30.52 11.30 6.14
CA LEU A 218 -30.45 11.30 7.61
C LEU A 218 -31.78 10.89 8.24
N GLU A 219 -31.75 9.87 9.09
CA GLU A 219 -32.94 9.31 9.72
C GLU A 219 -32.84 9.45 11.25
N LYS A 220 -33.90 9.97 11.86
CA LYS A 220 -33.95 10.17 13.31
C LYS A 220 -33.78 8.83 14.04
N GLY A 221 -32.90 8.81 15.04
CA GLY A 221 -32.60 7.60 15.83
C GLY A 221 -31.40 6.81 15.33
N THR A 222 -30.87 7.08 14.13
CA THR A 222 -29.68 6.38 13.59
C THR A 222 -28.48 7.29 13.32
N TYR A 223 -28.55 8.58 13.71
CA TYR A 223 -27.53 9.58 13.42
C TYR A 223 -26.10 9.15 13.79
N MET A 224 -25.87 8.64 15.00
CA MET A 224 -24.54 8.21 15.42
C MET A 224 -23.95 7.13 14.50
N TYR A 225 -24.79 6.21 14.01
CA TYR A 225 -24.36 5.21 13.05
C TYR A 225 -24.08 5.85 11.69
N GLN A 226 -24.98 6.69 11.16
CA GLN A 226 -24.81 7.35 9.86
C GLN A 226 -23.56 8.23 9.83
N PHE A 227 -23.33 9.06 10.85
CA PHE A 227 -22.12 9.88 10.98
C PHE A 227 -20.86 9.04 11.20
N SER A 228 -20.94 7.97 11.99
CA SER A 228 -19.80 7.05 12.16
C SER A 228 -19.42 6.40 10.84
N GLN A 229 -20.39 5.90 10.07
CA GLN A 229 -20.13 5.32 8.76
C GLN A 229 -19.62 6.36 7.75
N PHE A 230 -20.14 7.59 7.77
CA PHE A 230 -19.62 8.69 6.97
C PHE A 230 -18.13 8.94 7.28
N ALA A 231 -17.76 9.00 8.56
CA ALA A 231 -16.38 9.15 9.00
C ALA A 231 -15.50 7.96 8.60
N TRP A 232 -15.98 6.73 8.79
CA TRP A 232 -15.28 5.52 8.36
C TRP A 232 -15.03 5.49 6.86
N THR A 233 -16.04 5.83 6.05
CA THR A 233 -15.92 5.89 4.59
C THR A 233 -14.83 6.87 4.20
N HIS A 234 -14.84 8.10 4.70
CA HIS A 234 -13.81 9.09 4.38
C HIS A 234 -12.43 8.65 4.85
N MET A 235 -12.31 8.11 6.06
CA MET A 235 -11.02 7.62 6.57
C MET A 235 -10.47 6.46 5.74
N ILE A 236 -11.32 5.52 5.33
CA ILE A 236 -10.94 4.41 4.44
C ILE A 236 -10.48 4.95 3.10
N LEU A 237 -11.18 5.93 2.52
CA LEU A 237 -10.78 6.52 1.23
C LEU A 237 -9.45 7.27 1.33
N ILE A 238 -9.21 8.01 2.41
CA ILE A 238 -7.93 8.69 2.66
C ILE A 238 -6.80 7.67 2.79
N VAL A 239 -6.97 6.60 3.58
CA VAL A 239 -5.91 5.61 3.79
C VAL A 239 -5.70 4.73 2.55
N ALA A 240 -6.79 4.23 1.96
CA ALA A 240 -6.73 3.29 0.85
C ALA A 240 -6.38 3.97 -0.47
N VAL A 241 -7.17 4.95 -0.91
CA VAL A 241 -7.07 5.51 -2.27
C VAL A 241 -5.87 6.45 -2.42
N VAL A 242 -5.60 7.28 -1.41
CA VAL A 242 -4.46 8.22 -1.50
C VAL A 242 -3.13 7.46 -1.53
N GLN A 243 -2.97 6.40 -0.74
CA GLN A 243 -1.69 5.66 -0.75
C GLN A 243 -1.49 4.88 -2.05
N THR A 244 -2.53 4.24 -2.59
CA THR A 244 -2.45 3.48 -3.84
C THR A 244 -2.37 4.37 -5.08
N CYS A 245 -2.86 5.62 -5.03
CA CYS A 245 -2.66 6.55 -6.15
C CYS A 245 -1.18 6.90 -6.33
N PHE A 246 -0.40 7.03 -5.24
CA PHE A 246 1.05 7.22 -5.34
C PHE A 246 1.78 5.98 -5.87
N LEU A 247 1.26 4.78 -5.62
CA LEU A 247 1.77 3.56 -6.23
C LEU A 247 1.60 3.59 -7.76
N THR A 248 0.45 4.10 -8.23
CA THR A 248 0.20 4.34 -9.66
C THR A 248 1.13 5.42 -10.22
N ALA A 249 1.35 6.50 -9.46
CA ALA A 249 2.28 7.55 -9.86
C ALA A 249 3.71 7.03 -10.05
N ASN A 250 4.16 6.12 -9.17
CA ASN A 250 5.45 5.45 -9.32
C ASN A 250 5.52 4.61 -10.59
N ILE A 251 4.44 3.87 -10.93
CA ILE A 251 4.37 3.11 -12.18
C ILE A 251 4.59 4.04 -13.36
N TRP A 252 3.85 5.16 -13.45
CA TRP A 252 3.92 6.06 -14.60
C TRP A 252 5.28 6.75 -14.76
N ARG A 253 6.02 6.96 -13.66
CA ARG A 253 7.39 7.50 -13.69
C ARG A 253 8.44 6.49 -14.14
N GLY A 254 8.07 5.22 -14.25
CA GLY A 254 8.92 4.10 -14.63
C GLY A 254 8.67 2.93 -13.70
N MET A 255 8.40 1.74 -14.25
CA MET A 255 8.06 0.56 -13.44
C MET A 255 9.09 0.20 -12.38
N ILE A 256 10.36 0.58 -12.54
CA ILE A 256 11.39 0.38 -11.52
C ILE A 256 10.98 0.99 -10.18
N TRP A 257 10.39 2.19 -10.18
CA TRP A 257 9.96 2.90 -8.96
C TRP A 257 8.74 2.26 -8.28
N PHE A 258 8.08 1.30 -8.94
CA PHE A 258 7.02 0.48 -8.38
C PHE A 258 7.53 -0.91 -7.97
N LEU A 259 8.19 -1.61 -8.89
CA LEU A 259 8.61 -3.00 -8.72
C LEU A 259 9.78 -3.16 -7.76
N LEU A 260 10.74 -2.23 -7.72
CA LEU A 260 11.85 -2.28 -6.77
C LEU A 260 11.32 -2.20 -5.33
N PRO A 261 10.56 -1.16 -4.91
CA PRO A 261 9.92 -1.11 -3.60
C PRO A 261 9.03 -2.31 -3.28
N CYS A 262 8.24 -2.77 -4.25
CA CYS A 262 7.37 -3.94 -4.07
C CYS A 262 8.18 -5.21 -3.75
N SER A 263 9.26 -5.44 -4.51
CA SER A 263 10.16 -6.58 -4.29
C SER A 263 10.86 -6.52 -2.94
N LEU A 264 11.22 -5.32 -2.47
CA LEU A 264 11.86 -5.13 -1.17
C LEU A 264 10.96 -5.55 -0.02
N VAL A 265 9.68 -5.17 -0.05
CA VAL A 265 8.71 -5.60 0.97
C VAL A 265 8.49 -7.11 0.94
N ILE A 266 8.38 -7.71 -0.24
CA ILE A 266 8.21 -9.16 -0.40
C ILE A 266 9.42 -9.91 0.15
N VAL A 267 10.63 -9.51 -0.24
CA VAL A 267 11.88 -10.13 0.23
C VAL A 267 12.05 -9.92 1.73
N ASN A 268 11.71 -8.74 2.25
CA ASN A 268 11.79 -8.48 3.68
C ASN A 268 10.90 -9.44 4.48
N ASP A 269 9.65 -9.66 4.08
CA ASP A 269 8.75 -10.61 4.76
C ASP A 269 9.26 -12.05 4.68
N ILE A 270 9.80 -12.47 3.53
CA ILE A 270 10.39 -13.80 3.33
C ILE A 270 11.61 -13.97 4.23
N MET A 271 12.53 -13.00 4.24
CA MET A 271 13.78 -13.07 5.01
C MET A 271 13.55 -12.93 6.51
N ALA A 272 12.53 -12.16 6.93
CA ALA A 272 12.08 -12.11 8.31
C ALA A 272 11.57 -13.47 8.79
N TYR A 273 10.80 -14.17 7.94
CA TYR A 273 10.32 -15.52 8.24
C TYR A 273 11.48 -16.52 8.34
N PHE A 274 12.38 -16.57 7.35
CA PHE A 274 13.50 -17.51 7.37
C PHE A 274 14.45 -17.25 8.54
N SER A 275 14.86 -16.01 8.75
CA SER A 275 15.76 -15.64 9.86
C SER A 275 15.10 -15.89 11.21
N GLY A 276 13.80 -15.60 11.33
CA GLY A 276 13.03 -15.90 12.54
C GLY A 276 12.85 -17.41 12.78
N PHE A 277 12.75 -18.22 11.73
CA PHE A 277 12.64 -19.67 11.85
C PHE A 277 13.93 -20.33 12.37
N PHE A 278 15.09 -19.90 11.85
CA PHE A 278 16.39 -20.49 12.24
C PHE A 278 16.95 -19.91 13.55
N PHE A 279 16.79 -18.61 13.78
CA PHE A 279 17.45 -17.89 14.87
C PHE A 279 16.50 -17.26 15.89
N GLY A 280 15.19 -17.29 15.65
CA GLY A 280 14.20 -16.59 16.46
C GLY A 280 14.05 -17.15 17.85
N ARG A 281 14.31 -16.31 18.86
CA ARG A 281 14.13 -16.65 20.28
C ARG A 281 13.37 -15.56 21.03
N THR A 282 13.55 -14.30 20.64
CA THR A 282 13.00 -13.15 21.37
C THR A 282 11.84 -12.51 20.60
N PRO A 283 10.61 -12.46 21.16
CA PRO A 283 9.47 -11.86 20.48
C PRO A 283 9.62 -10.33 20.38
N LEU A 284 9.29 -9.77 19.22
CA LEU A 284 9.45 -8.35 18.90
C LEU A 284 8.35 -7.49 19.56
N LEU A 285 7.08 -7.88 19.43
CA LEU A 285 5.93 -7.15 19.95
C LEU A 285 4.88 -8.09 20.54
N LYS A 286 4.25 -7.68 21.66
CA LYS A 286 3.16 -8.44 22.29
C LYS A 286 1.94 -8.66 21.39
N ILE A 287 1.70 -7.73 20.46
CA ILE A 287 0.56 -7.80 19.53
C ILE A 287 0.76 -8.85 18.42
N SER A 288 2.01 -9.25 18.18
CA SER A 288 2.39 -10.27 17.19
C SER A 288 3.48 -11.19 17.77
N PRO A 289 3.11 -12.17 18.61
CA PRO A 289 4.07 -12.98 19.36
C PRO A 289 4.94 -13.89 18.49
N LYS A 290 4.59 -14.07 17.20
CA LYS A 290 5.36 -14.90 16.24
C LYS A 290 6.49 -14.14 15.55
N LYS A 291 6.50 -12.80 15.60
CA LYS A 291 7.57 -12.00 15.00
C LYS A 291 8.69 -11.83 16.03
N THR A 292 9.93 -12.07 15.63
CA THR A 292 11.11 -12.08 16.51
C THR A 292 12.09 -10.97 16.16
N TRP A 293 12.90 -10.53 17.13
CA TRP A 293 13.96 -9.54 16.89
C TRP A 293 15.05 -10.09 15.96
N GLU A 294 15.43 -11.36 16.10
CA GLU A 294 16.43 -11.98 15.25
C GLU A 294 15.94 -12.08 13.79
N GLY A 295 14.64 -12.37 13.61
CA GLY A 295 13.99 -12.33 12.31
C GLY A 295 14.04 -10.94 11.68
N PHE A 296 13.71 -9.91 12.47
CA PHE A 296 13.74 -8.52 12.02
C PHE A 296 15.14 -8.04 11.60
N ILE A 297 16.17 -8.36 12.39
CA ILE A 297 17.57 -7.99 12.09
C ILE A 297 18.05 -8.71 10.83
N GLY A 298 17.77 -10.02 10.70
CA GLY A 298 18.11 -10.77 9.49
C GLY A 298 17.44 -10.21 8.24
N ALA A 299 16.17 -9.81 8.36
CA ALA A 299 15.43 -9.19 7.26
C ALA A 299 16.07 -7.88 6.79
N ILE A 300 16.52 -7.02 7.71
CA ILE A 300 17.24 -5.78 7.37
C ILE A 300 18.48 -6.09 6.50
N PHE A 301 19.33 -7.01 6.97
CA PHE A 301 20.56 -7.36 6.26
C PHE A 301 20.30 -7.89 4.84
N PHE A 302 19.42 -8.88 4.69
CA PHE A 302 19.16 -9.48 3.37
C PHE A 302 18.37 -8.55 2.44
N THR A 303 17.48 -7.70 2.97
CA THR A 303 16.74 -6.72 2.16
C THR A 303 17.66 -5.63 1.63
N MET A 304 18.63 -5.17 2.43
CA MET A 304 19.67 -4.24 1.97
C MET A 304 20.50 -4.82 0.84
N LEU A 305 20.93 -6.07 0.99
CA LEU A 305 21.68 -6.80 -0.05
C LEU A 305 20.84 -6.92 -1.34
N TRP A 306 19.57 -7.29 -1.20
CA TRP A 306 18.64 -7.38 -2.32
C TRP A 306 18.47 -6.03 -3.02
N GLY A 307 18.24 -4.94 -2.28
CA GLY A 307 18.08 -3.59 -2.83
C GLY A 307 19.28 -3.12 -3.62
N PHE A 308 20.50 -3.43 -3.16
CA PHE A 308 21.73 -3.06 -3.85
C PHE A 308 21.92 -3.80 -5.19
N PHE A 309 21.61 -5.10 -5.25
CA PHE A 309 21.82 -5.90 -6.46
C PHE A 309 20.64 -5.86 -7.43
N VAL A 310 19.40 -5.92 -6.92
CA VAL A 310 18.21 -5.97 -7.77
C VAL A 310 17.98 -4.65 -8.51
N SER A 311 18.34 -3.51 -7.89
CA SER A 311 18.26 -2.20 -8.53
C SER A 311 19.15 -2.12 -9.78
N ARG A 312 20.38 -2.64 -9.70
CA ARG A 312 21.27 -2.76 -10.87
C ARG A 312 20.68 -3.68 -11.94
N ALA A 313 20.18 -4.85 -11.55
CA ALA A 313 19.60 -5.81 -12.49
C ALA A 313 18.38 -5.22 -13.23
N MET A 314 17.51 -4.48 -12.51
CA MET A 314 16.34 -3.85 -13.09
C MET A 314 16.70 -2.65 -13.99
N ALA A 315 17.75 -1.90 -13.65
CA ALA A 315 18.20 -0.74 -14.41
C ALA A 315 18.72 -1.09 -15.82
N GLN A 316 19.03 -2.36 -16.09
CA GLN A 316 19.46 -2.82 -17.42
C GLN A 316 18.31 -2.89 -18.44
N PHE A 317 17.06 -2.86 -17.98
CA PHE A 317 15.90 -2.97 -18.85
C PHE A 317 15.25 -1.59 -19.04
N GLU A 318 15.34 -1.04 -20.26
CA GLU A 318 14.69 0.23 -20.62
C GLU A 318 13.19 0.22 -20.33
N TYR A 319 12.56 -0.93 -20.52
CA TYR A 319 11.16 -1.17 -20.16
C TYR A 319 10.86 -0.79 -18.70
N MET A 320 11.78 -1.03 -17.78
CA MET A 320 11.62 -0.74 -16.35
C MET A 320 11.94 0.72 -16.01
N THR A 321 12.88 1.35 -16.73
CA THR A 321 13.41 2.68 -16.39
C THR A 321 12.68 3.81 -17.09
N CYS A 322 12.10 3.57 -18.27
CA CYS A 322 11.47 4.61 -19.06
C CYS A 322 10.10 5.02 -18.48
N PRO A 323 9.83 6.34 -18.32
CA PRO A 323 8.54 6.83 -17.89
C PRO A 323 7.48 6.66 -18.98
N GLN A 324 6.26 6.40 -18.57
CA GLN A 324 5.11 6.32 -19.46
C GLN A 324 4.69 7.73 -19.89
N LYS A 325 4.82 8.07 -21.18
CA LYS A 325 4.38 9.37 -21.72
C LYS A 325 2.99 9.34 -22.35
N GLU A 326 2.52 8.16 -22.76
CA GLU A 326 1.21 7.98 -23.41
C GLU A 326 0.43 6.84 -22.78
N VAL A 327 -0.91 6.96 -22.75
CA VAL A 327 -1.80 5.92 -22.24
C VAL A 327 -2.26 5.05 -23.41
N SER A 328 -1.70 3.84 -23.52
CA SER A 328 -2.15 2.83 -24.49
C SER A 328 -2.53 1.54 -23.77
N LEU A 329 -3.73 1.03 -24.06
CA LEU A 329 -4.22 -0.28 -23.64
C LEU A 329 -4.00 -1.35 -24.73
N ALA A 330 -3.37 -0.98 -25.86
CA ALA A 330 -3.09 -1.94 -26.92
C ALA A 330 -2.13 -3.03 -26.40
N LEU A 331 -2.40 -4.28 -26.75
CA LEU A 331 -1.55 -5.43 -26.35
C LEU A 331 -0.18 -5.42 -27.06
N ASN A 332 -0.02 -4.62 -28.12
CA ASN A 332 1.21 -4.47 -28.92
C ASN A 332 1.76 -3.04 -28.80
N VAL A 333 2.20 -2.64 -27.60
CA VAL A 333 2.88 -1.35 -27.43
C VAL A 333 4.32 -1.51 -27.92
N PRO A 334 4.83 -0.64 -28.83
CA PRO A 334 6.24 -0.64 -29.17
C PRO A 334 7.08 -0.41 -27.90
N PRO A 335 8.29 -0.99 -27.81
CA PRO A 335 9.15 -0.81 -26.65
C PRO A 335 9.37 0.68 -26.38
N LEU A 336 9.11 1.11 -25.15
CA LEU A 336 9.37 2.50 -24.74
C LEU A 336 10.87 2.75 -24.81
N THR A 337 11.28 3.67 -25.68
CA THR A 337 12.65 4.17 -25.74
C THR A 337 12.70 5.57 -25.16
N CYS A 338 13.66 5.81 -24.27
CA CYS A 338 13.83 7.09 -23.61
C CYS A 338 15.33 7.42 -23.47
N PRO A 339 15.71 8.70 -23.36
CA PRO A 339 17.10 9.06 -23.09
C PRO A 339 17.58 8.44 -21.78
N THR A 340 18.82 7.96 -21.79
CA THR A 340 19.42 7.30 -20.62
C THR A 340 19.50 8.28 -19.45
N ASN A 341 18.78 7.98 -18.37
CA ASN A 341 18.82 8.79 -17.16
C ASN A 341 20.15 8.54 -16.41
N PRO A 342 20.88 9.60 -15.98
CA PRO A 342 22.14 9.46 -15.23
C PRO A 342 22.08 8.57 -13.99
N LEU A 343 20.90 8.39 -13.39
CA LEU A 343 20.70 7.48 -12.26
C LEU A 343 20.99 6.01 -12.58
N PHE A 344 20.86 5.63 -13.85
CA PHE A 344 21.02 4.25 -14.33
C PHE A 344 22.35 4.04 -15.07
N VAL A 345 23.26 5.01 -15.01
CA VAL A 345 24.60 4.92 -15.60
C VAL A 345 25.63 4.68 -14.50
N ASP A 346 26.64 3.87 -14.80
CA ASP A 346 27.74 3.61 -13.86
C ASP A 346 28.56 4.88 -13.63
N VAL A 347 28.72 5.25 -12.35
CA VAL A 347 29.58 6.34 -11.92
C VAL A 347 30.76 5.77 -11.15
N GLU A 348 31.93 6.36 -11.33
CA GLU A 348 33.15 5.99 -10.61
C GLU A 348 33.13 6.60 -9.20
N TYR A 349 33.07 5.74 -8.18
CA TYR A 349 33.20 6.15 -6.79
C TYR A 349 34.60 5.82 -6.28
N ARG A 350 35.31 6.84 -5.78
CA ARG A 350 36.57 6.66 -5.05
C ARG A 350 36.26 6.30 -3.60
N LEU A 351 36.78 5.17 -3.15
CA LEU A 351 36.60 4.74 -1.77
C LEU A 351 37.38 5.67 -0.82
N PRO A 352 36.79 6.10 0.30
CA PRO A 352 37.54 6.76 1.38
C PRO A 352 38.73 5.90 1.81
N GLU A 353 39.88 6.53 2.07
CA GLU A 353 41.13 5.83 2.43
C GLU A 353 40.96 4.85 3.60
N MET A 354 40.13 5.22 4.59
CA MET A 354 39.80 4.37 5.73
C MET A 354 39.14 3.03 5.35
N LEU A 355 38.26 3.02 4.34
CA LEU A 355 37.63 1.79 3.88
C LEU A 355 38.60 0.92 3.09
N VAL A 356 39.51 1.53 2.33
CA VAL A 356 40.58 0.83 1.61
C VAL A 356 41.50 0.10 2.60
N ASP A 357 41.83 0.73 3.73
CA ASP A 357 42.70 0.15 4.74
C ASP A 357 42.03 -0.98 5.54
N VAL A 358 40.76 -0.80 5.93
CA VAL A 358 39.96 -1.87 6.55
C VAL A 358 39.84 -3.07 5.62
N TYR A 359 39.61 -2.82 4.32
CA TYR A 359 39.46 -3.86 3.31
C TYR A 359 40.77 -4.64 3.05
N LYS A 360 41.93 -3.95 3.07
CA LYS A 360 43.25 -4.59 3.04
C LYS A 360 43.52 -5.43 4.29
N TYR A 361 43.11 -4.96 5.46
CA TYR A 361 43.32 -5.64 6.75
C TYR A 361 42.50 -6.94 6.89
N LEU A 362 41.30 -7.00 6.30
CA LEU A 362 40.40 -8.15 6.36
C LEU A 362 40.81 -9.36 5.50
N HIS A 363 41.95 -9.30 4.77
CA HIS A 363 42.51 -10.40 3.96
C HIS A 363 41.52 -11.07 2.98
N PHE A 364 40.44 -10.39 2.59
CA PHE A 364 39.38 -10.97 1.75
C PHE A 364 39.72 -10.97 0.25
N LEU A 365 40.76 -10.24 -0.18
CA LEU A 365 41.25 -10.25 -1.55
C LEU A 365 42.79 -10.33 -1.61
N PRO A 366 43.35 -10.88 -2.70
CA PRO A 366 44.80 -10.94 -2.90
C PRO A 366 45.43 -9.54 -2.96
N SER A 367 46.69 -9.42 -2.52
CA SER A 367 47.46 -8.16 -2.45
C SER A 367 47.65 -7.41 -3.78
N TRP A 368 47.21 -7.99 -4.91
CA TRP A 368 47.24 -7.40 -6.25
C TRP A 368 45.94 -6.68 -6.65
N ALA A 369 44.84 -6.87 -5.91
CA ALA A 369 43.57 -6.20 -6.18
C ALA A 369 43.59 -4.77 -5.61
N LYS A 370 44.01 -3.78 -6.43
CA LYS A 370 43.88 -2.36 -6.08
C LYS A 370 42.43 -1.92 -6.22
N VAL A 371 41.64 -2.02 -5.15
CA VAL A 371 40.25 -1.54 -5.11
C VAL A 371 40.26 -0.06 -4.70
N GLU A 372 40.71 0.81 -5.59
CA GLU A 372 40.69 2.28 -5.38
C GLU A 372 39.41 2.91 -5.96
N VAL A 373 38.85 2.29 -7.00
CA VAL A 373 37.67 2.76 -7.72
C VAL A 373 36.63 1.63 -7.79
N VAL A 374 35.38 1.95 -7.51
CA VAL A 374 34.24 1.04 -7.67
C VAL A 374 33.22 1.69 -8.60
N HIS A 375 32.75 0.93 -9.60
CA HIS A 375 31.67 1.35 -10.48
C HIS A 375 30.33 0.98 -9.86
N ILE A 376 29.53 1.99 -9.53
CA ILE A 376 28.21 1.82 -8.93
C ILE A 376 27.23 2.75 -9.65
N MET A 377 26.03 2.27 -9.95
CA MET A 377 24.97 3.14 -10.44
C MET A 377 24.33 3.89 -9.26
N PRO A 378 24.03 5.20 -9.37
CA PRO A 378 23.35 5.95 -8.31
C PRO A 378 22.06 5.28 -7.81
N VAL A 379 21.30 4.62 -8.70
CA VAL A 379 20.09 3.86 -8.32
C VAL A 379 20.36 2.78 -7.27
N GLN A 380 21.57 2.21 -7.20
CA GLN A 380 21.91 1.19 -6.20
C GLN A 380 21.93 1.77 -4.78
N LEU A 381 22.42 3.00 -4.63
CA LEU A 381 22.41 3.71 -3.36
C LEU A 381 20.98 4.09 -2.96
N HIS A 382 20.16 4.56 -3.91
CA HIS A 382 18.74 4.78 -3.68
C HIS A 382 17.99 3.48 -3.32
N GLY A 383 18.35 2.37 -3.96
CA GLY A 383 17.84 1.03 -3.66
C GLY A 383 18.15 0.61 -2.22
N CYS A 384 19.34 0.93 -1.70
CA CYS A 384 19.69 0.74 -0.30
C CYS A 384 18.82 1.60 0.64
N VAL A 385 18.55 2.86 0.31
CA VAL A 385 17.70 3.73 1.14
C VAL A 385 16.25 3.22 1.16
N LEU A 386 15.72 2.82 0.01
CA LEU A 386 14.41 2.18 -0.11
C LEU A 386 14.38 0.86 0.68
N ALA A 387 15.44 0.05 0.63
CA ALA A 387 15.56 -1.20 1.38
C ALA A 387 15.60 -0.99 2.90
N ALA A 388 16.29 0.05 3.36
CA ALA A 388 16.32 0.43 4.77
C ALA A 388 14.91 0.81 5.25
N PHE A 389 14.18 1.60 4.47
CA PHE A 389 12.79 1.93 4.80
C PHE A 389 11.88 0.69 4.77
N ALA A 390 11.98 -0.14 3.73
CA ALA A 390 11.19 -1.36 3.56
C ALA A 390 11.38 -2.37 4.70
N SER A 391 12.57 -2.40 5.30
CA SER A 391 12.88 -3.34 6.38
C SER A 391 12.63 -2.77 7.78
N ILE A 392 12.85 -1.47 7.99
CA ILE A 392 12.72 -0.85 9.31
C ILE A 392 11.30 -0.31 9.53
N VAL A 393 10.81 0.48 8.57
CA VAL A 393 9.59 1.29 8.75
C VAL A 393 8.37 0.59 8.15
N ALA A 394 8.47 0.05 6.93
CA ALA A 394 7.31 -0.60 6.26
C ALA A 394 6.59 -1.68 7.10
N PRO A 395 7.28 -2.52 7.91
CA PRO A 395 6.62 -3.53 8.76
C PRO A 395 5.65 -2.96 9.80
N PHE A 396 5.77 -1.66 10.14
CA PHE A 396 4.82 -0.97 11.01
C PHE A 396 3.42 -0.85 10.39
N GLY A 397 3.30 -0.83 9.06
CA GLY A 397 2.00 -0.93 8.38
C GLY A 397 1.29 -2.24 8.74
N GLY A 398 2.01 -3.36 8.67
CA GLY A 398 1.50 -4.67 9.08
C GLY A 398 1.23 -4.80 10.59
N PHE A 399 2.03 -4.14 11.44
CA PHE A 399 1.74 -4.09 12.88
C PHE A 399 0.46 -3.30 13.16
N PHE A 400 0.26 -2.17 12.49
CA PHE A 400 -0.95 -1.35 12.60
C PHE A 400 -2.18 -2.13 12.15
N ALA A 401 -2.13 -2.75 10.96
CA ALA A 401 -3.19 -3.60 10.44
C ALA A 401 -3.50 -4.77 11.38
N SER A 402 -2.49 -5.46 11.90
CA SER A 402 -2.68 -6.50 12.91
C SER A 402 -3.36 -5.96 14.17
N GLY A 403 -2.95 -4.79 14.67
CA GLY A 403 -3.56 -4.18 15.84
C GLY A 403 -5.02 -3.82 15.64
N PHE A 404 -5.36 -3.27 14.48
CA PHE A 404 -6.73 -3.00 14.08
C PHE A 404 -7.59 -4.28 14.09
N LYS A 405 -7.09 -5.36 13.49
CA LYS A 405 -7.78 -6.66 13.48
C LYS A 405 -8.02 -7.20 14.89
N ARG A 406 -7.04 -7.06 15.80
CA ARG A 406 -7.22 -7.45 17.21
C ARG A 406 -8.24 -6.60 17.93
N ALA A 407 -8.29 -5.29 17.69
CA ALA A 407 -9.30 -4.40 18.25
C ALA A 407 -10.73 -4.80 17.82
N MET A 408 -10.88 -5.22 16.56
CA MET A 408 -12.15 -5.71 16.00
C MET A 408 -12.41 -7.20 16.30
N LYS A 409 -11.48 -7.89 16.97
CA LYS A 409 -11.50 -9.34 17.24
C LYS A 409 -11.73 -10.22 16.01
N VAL A 410 -11.15 -9.81 14.90
CA VAL A 410 -11.06 -10.59 13.67
C VAL A 410 -9.61 -11.01 13.47
N LYS A 411 -9.37 -12.07 12.71
CA LYS A 411 -8.01 -12.47 12.35
C LYS A 411 -7.58 -11.96 10.99
N ASP A 412 -8.50 -11.99 10.03
CA ASP A 412 -8.30 -11.58 8.64
C ASP A 412 -9.37 -10.54 8.25
N PHE A 413 -9.04 -9.56 7.39
CA PHE A 413 -10.00 -8.52 6.98
C PHE A 413 -11.12 -9.07 6.09
N SER A 414 -10.84 -10.16 5.38
CA SER A 414 -11.78 -10.86 4.50
C SER A 414 -11.26 -12.28 4.22
N ASP A 415 -12.03 -13.06 3.46
CA ASP A 415 -11.68 -14.37 2.92
C ASP A 415 -11.54 -14.35 1.38
N SER A 416 -11.29 -13.17 0.81
CA SER A 416 -11.26 -12.90 -0.64
C SER A 416 -10.25 -13.74 -1.42
N ILE A 417 -9.10 -14.07 -0.83
CA ILE A 417 -8.09 -14.93 -1.46
C ILE A 417 -8.13 -16.31 -0.79
N PRO A 418 -8.53 -17.37 -1.53
CA PRO A 418 -8.67 -18.71 -0.99
C PRO A 418 -7.42 -19.19 -0.24
N GLY A 419 -7.56 -19.44 1.07
CA GLY A 419 -6.46 -19.92 1.92
C GLY A 419 -5.41 -18.88 2.32
N HIS A 420 -5.52 -17.63 1.87
CA HIS A 420 -4.56 -16.54 2.09
C HIS A 420 -5.10 -15.35 2.90
N GLY A 421 -6.43 -15.21 3.05
CA GLY A 421 -7.08 -14.12 3.78
C GLY A 421 -7.56 -13.00 2.86
N GLY A 422 -7.62 -11.77 3.37
CA GLY A 422 -8.03 -10.60 2.59
C GLY A 422 -6.89 -10.04 1.72
N VAL A 423 -7.27 -9.30 0.69
CA VAL A 423 -6.32 -8.51 -0.12
C VAL A 423 -5.66 -7.44 0.75
N THR A 424 -6.42 -6.83 1.67
CA THR A 424 -5.91 -5.83 2.63
C THR A 424 -4.81 -6.41 3.52
N ASP A 425 -4.92 -7.68 3.92
CA ASP A 425 -3.90 -8.37 4.73
C ASP A 425 -2.56 -8.55 4.02
N ARG A 426 -2.52 -8.36 2.68
CA ARG A 426 -1.33 -8.55 1.85
C ARG A 426 -0.72 -7.24 1.36
N MET A 427 -1.50 -6.16 1.39
CA MET A 427 -1.13 -4.86 0.82
C MET A 427 -0.81 -3.80 1.88
N ASP A 428 -0.98 -4.10 3.17
CA ASP A 428 -0.77 -3.15 4.27
C ASP A 428 0.64 -2.53 4.30
N CYS A 429 1.69 -3.34 4.19
CA CYS A 429 3.07 -2.86 4.09
C CYS A 429 3.36 -2.21 2.71
N GLN A 430 2.72 -2.71 1.65
CA GLN A 430 2.94 -2.25 0.27
C GLN A 430 2.43 -0.83 0.05
N MET A 431 1.29 -0.48 0.63
CA MET A 431 0.71 0.86 0.52
C MET A 431 1.62 1.92 1.17
N MET A 432 2.15 1.63 2.36
CA MET A 432 3.08 2.53 3.05
C MET A 432 4.40 2.67 2.28
N MET A 433 4.90 1.57 1.72
CA MET A 433 6.11 1.58 0.89
C MET A 433 5.92 2.38 -0.41
N GLY A 434 4.77 2.24 -1.08
CA GLY A 434 4.46 2.96 -2.31
C GLY A 434 4.45 4.48 -2.13
N LEU A 435 3.79 4.97 -1.06
CA LEU A 435 3.79 6.38 -0.71
C LEU A 435 5.21 6.90 -0.45
N PHE A 436 6.00 6.16 0.34
CA PHE A 436 7.38 6.55 0.63
C PHE A 436 8.24 6.59 -0.63
N ALA A 437 8.16 5.57 -1.48
CA ALA A 437 8.89 5.52 -2.74
C ALA A 437 8.58 6.75 -3.61
N PHE A 438 7.32 7.16 -3.70
CA PHE A 438 6.94 8.35 -4.45
C PHE A 438 7.59 9.62 -3.90
N ILE A 439 7.42 9.88 -2.59
CA ILE A 439 7.95 11.09 -1.93
C ILE A 439 9.47 11.10 -2.00
N TYR A 440 10.12 9.98 -1.72
CA TYR A 440 11.57 9.84 -1.77
C TYR A 440 12.10 10.08 -3.17
N CYS A 441 11.51 9.44 -4.17
CA CYS A 441 11.96 9.61 -5.54
C CYS A 441 11.70 11.03 -6.05
N GLN A 442 10.59 11.66 -5.66
CA GLN A 442 10.33 13.08 -5.97
C GLN A 442 11.40 14.00 -5.39
N ALA A 443 11.89 13.71 -4.19
CA ALA A 443 12.86 14.55 -3.50
C ALA A 443 14.30 14.32 -3.95
N PHE A 444 14.69 13.07 -4.24
CA PHE A 444 16.10 12.69 -4.37
C PHE A 444 16.47 12.04 -5.71
N CYS A 445 15.53 11.42 -6.43
CA CYS A 445 15.82 10.74 -7.69
C CYS A 445 15.45 11.63 -8.89
N MET A 446 14.27 12.24 -8.82
CA MET A 446 13.80 13.22 -9.78
C MET A 446 14.27 14.58 -9.32
N GLY A 447 15.58 14.83 -9.41
CA GLY A 447 16.11 16.18 -9.34
C GLY A 447 15.27 17.03 -10.31
N GLY A 448 14.66 18.10 -9.81
CA GLY A 448 13.71 18.89 -10.60
C GLY A 448 14.37 19.22 -11.93
N GLU A 449 13.85 18.68 -13.03
CA GLU A 449 14.26 19.11 -14.35
C GLU A 449 14.07 20.62 -14.33
N LEU A 450 15.17 21.39 -14.37
CA LEU A 450 15.12 22.83 -14.53
C LEU A 450 14.53 23.07 -15.92
N SER A 451 13.20 23.06 -16.01
CA SER A 451 12.53 23.47 -17.23
C SER A 451 12.83 24.96 -17.42
N LEU A 452 13.04 25.38 -18.66
CA LEU A 452 13.26 26.79 -18.97
C LEU A 452 12.18 27.67 -18.34
N GLN A 453 10.93 27.19 -18.31
CA GLN A 453 9.81 27.88 -17.68
C GLN A 453 9.98 28.02 -16.17
N ASN A 454 10.39 26.96 -15.47
CA ASN A 454 10.64 27.01 -14.02
C ASN A 454 11.81 27.93 -13.68
N VAL A 455 12.87 27.89 -14.49
CA VAL A 455 14.03 28.77 -14.33
C VAL A 455 13.62 30.22 -14.57
N VAL A 456 12.92 30.52 -15.67
CA VAL A 456 12.43 31.87 -15.95
C VAL A 456 11.49 32.35 -14.84
N ALA A 457 10.58 31.52 -14.35
CA ALA A 457 9.70 31.87 -13.24
C ALA A 457 10.49 32.17 -11.95
N LEU A 458 11.51 31.38 -11.62
CA LEU A 458 12.40 31.64 -10.48
C LEU A 458 13.20 32.94 -10.66
N VAL A 459 13.70 33.20 -11.88
CA VAL A 459 14.41 34.45 -12.21
C VAL A 459 13.49 35.65 -12.06
N MET A 460 12.23 35.55 -12.50
CA MET A 460 11.24 36.63 -12.35
C MET A 460 10.88 36.93 -10.88
N LEU A 461 11.13 35.99 -9.95
CA LEU A 461 10.96 36.21 -8.51
C LEU A 461 12.16 36.87 -7.83
N MET A 462 13.31 36.95 -8.50
CA MET A 462 14.54 37.59 -7.97
C MET A 462 14.45 39.12 -8.00
N SER A 463 15.33 39.79 -7.25
CA SER A 463 15.45 41.26 -7.32
C SER A 463 15.94 41.70 -8.71
N ARG A 464 15.63 42.94 -9.12
CA ARG A 464 16.09 43.45 -10.44
C ARG A 464 17.61 43.44 -10.58
N GLU A 465 18.34 43.68 -9.49
CA GLU A 465 19.81 43.66 -9.48
C GLU A 465 20.33 42.23 -9.70
N ASP A 466 19.75 41.25 -9.00
CA ASP A 466 20.15 39.84 -9.16
C ASP A 466 19.77 39.26 -10.53
N GLN A 467 18.67 39.74 -11.14
CA GLN A 467 18.28 39.36 -12.50
C GLN A 467 19.32 39.80 -13.53
N VAL A 468 19.79 41.05 -13.44
CA VAL A 468 20.80 41.60 -14.35
C VAL A 468 22.16 40.92 -14.14
N GLU A 469 22.54 40.66 -12.89
CA GLU A 469 23.79 39.96 -12.58
C GLU A 469 23.77 38.49 -13.04
N LEU A 470 22.63 37.81 -12.88
CA LEU A 470 22.43 36.46 -13.42
C LEU A 470 22.55 36.45 -14.94
N TRP A 471 21.90 37.40 -15.63
CA TRP A 471 21.99 37.55 -17.08
C TRP A 471 23.45 37.74 -17.54
N ARG A 472 24.20 38.62 -16.86
CA ARG A 472 25.61 38.88 -17.17
C ARG A 472 26.47 37.62 -17.02
N LYS A 473 26.37 36.93 -15.88
CA LYS A 473 27.12 35.68 -15.63
C LYS A 473 26.75 34.57 -16.60
N LEU A 474 25.45 34.41 -16.89
CA LEU A 474 24.99 33.41 -17.85
C LEU A 474 25.50 33.70 -19.25
N GLY A 475 25.48 34.97 -19.68
CA GLY A 475 26.03 35.40 -20.97
C GLY A 475 27.54 35.20 -21.10
N GLU A 476 28.30 35.47 -20.03
CA GLU A 476 29.75 35.20 -19.96
C GLU A 476 30.05 33.69 -20.10
N GLU A 477 29.34 32.85 -19.34
CA GLU A 477 29.52 31.39 -19.37
C GLU A 477 29.13 30.78 -20.73
N LEU A 478 28.01 31.22 -21.30
CA LEU A 478 27.56 30.76 -22.62
C LEU A 478 28.48 31.24 -23.76
N SER A 479 29.07 32.44 -23.65
CA SER A 479 30.11 32.89 -24.58
C SER A 479 31.40 32.10 -24.42
N ALA A 480 31.81 31.78 -23.18
CA ALA A 480 32.98 30.95 -22.92
C ALA A 480 32.83 29.53 -23.49
N GLN A 481 31.60 29.01 -23.53
CA GLN A 481 31.27 27.73 -24.16
C GLN A 481 31.07 27.83 -25.70
N GLY A 482 31.20 29.03 -26.29
CA GLY A 482 31.03 29.25 -27.72
C GLY A 482 29.57 29.15 -28.22
N LEU A 483 28.61 29.14 -27.30
CA LEU A 483 27.17 29.04 -27.60
C LEU A 483 26.54 30.40 -27.90
N LEU A 484 27.15 31.48 -27.41
CA LEU A 484 26.84 32.86 -27.80
C LEU A 484 28.01 33.42 -28.62
N GLN A 485 27.72 33.95 -29.81
CA GLN A 485 28.70 34.76 -30.54
C GLN A 485 28.87 36.10 -29.82
N ALA A 486 30.09 36.41 -29.42
CA ALA A 486 30.43 37.68 -28.83
C ALA A 486 30.23 38.82 -29.85
N GLY A 487 29.14 39.56 -29.71
CA GLY A 487 29.04 40.97 -30.12
C GLY A 487 28.95 41.30 -31.61
N THR A 488 27.73 41.23 -32.15
CA THR A 488 27.16 42.18 -33.13
C THR A 488 25.68 42.23 -32.74
N GLU A 489 25.14 43.22 -32.04
CA GLU A 489 25.05 44.64 -32.40
C GLU A 489 24.90 45.49 -31.12
N ALA A 490 25.97 46.17 -30.72
CA ALA A 490 25.88 47.39 -29.93
C ALA A 490 25.99 48.58 -30.91
N ALA A 491 25.01 48.73 -31.79
CA ALA A 491 24.92 49.85 -32.74
C ALA A 491 23.46 50.05 -33.18
N GLY A 492 22.62 50.64 -32.32
CA GLY A 492 21.26 50.98 -32.75
C GLY A 492 20.23 51.26 -31.66
N ALA A 493 20.58 52.03 -30.63
CA ALA A 493 19.56 52.70 -29.81
C ALA A 493 20.18 53.96 -29.20
N GLN A 494 20.08 55.07 -29.95
CA GLN A 494 20.03 56.42 -29.39
C GLN A 494 18.62 56.71 -28.91
#